data_AF-A0A3G6JEG6-F1
#
_entry.id   AF-A0A3G6JEG6-F1
#
_cell.length_a   1.000
_cell.length_b   1.000
_cell.length_c   1.000
_cell.angle_alpha   90.00
_cell.angle_beta   90.00
_cell.angle_gamma   90.00
#
_symmetry.space_group_name_H-M   'P 1'
#
loop_
_entity.id
_entity.type
_entity.pdbx_description
1 polymer ?
#
loop_
_entity_poly.entity_id
_entity_poly.type
_entity_poly.pdbx_seq_one_letter_code
_entity_poly.pdbx_strand_id
1 'polypeptide(L)'
;MAYKLRGYQQELIDRIRQSLASGHHHIIVQSPPRTGKTVVMAEIAKRATDRGNAVCFIIHRREVLEQAKATFQEQGVDPDLLEAGMVQSLTRHVDTMQAPEVILIDEAHHALAKSYTRILEAFPQAYVLLFTATPVRTGRNQLDHIADDIIVGKSIKELTEQGFLAPFKYYAAKDKDVDDQKLRRSSTGDYVTASIEDAVSHKIYSHTVDEYLAKAGGKQAVVYTYSVEAAYHLAAEFNARGITAEAIDATTPAQVRDTAVRKFRDQQLKVLVNVNLFTEGIDLPNVDCVIMVRPTMSLALYMQFSMRCLNPRPGKTAVIIDQVGNWERFGLPNADRDWKALAKSKASPAKSLKRGGVQVIQCPDCFGVVEKSEVEDNICPLCGYSPLVKKRDYEEQKAQLIEITESDQVKRIKKIISDQVMLNVSTKRVDQLQSRQEFQAYAKLHGYKPGWVWYMWDKKKKGTI
;
A
#
# COMPACT_ATOMS: atom_id res chain seq x y z
N MET A 1 -14.91 16.13 -26.13
CA MET A 1 -14.88 17.45 -25.45
C MET A 1 -13.73 17.43 -24.47
N ALA A 2 -12.91 18.48 -24.42
CA ALA A 2 -11.77 18.54 -23.51
C ALA A 2 -12.22 18.43 -22.04
N TYR A 3 -11.42 17.76 -21.21
CA TYR A 3 -11.71 17.60 -19.79
C TYR A 3 -11.59 18.95 -19.09
N LYS A 4 -12.66 19.35 -18.41
CA LYS A 4 -12.63 20.52 -17.52
C LYS A 4 -11.95 20.15 -16.21
N LEU A 5 -10.88 20.87 -15.87
CA LEU A 5 -10.17 20.69 -14.61
C LEU A 5 -11.06 21.03 -13.41
N ARG A 6 -10.97 20.21 -12.38
CA ARG A 6 -11.52 20.49 -11.05
C ARG A 6 -10.62 21.48 -10.31
N GLY A 7 -11.16 22.21 -9.34
CA GLY A 7 -10.41 23.20 -8.57
C GLY A 7 -9.11 22.66 -7.95
N TYR A 8 -9.16 21.47 -7.34
CA TYR A 8 -7.97 20.84 -6.76
C TYR A 8 -6.93 20.40 -7.81
N GLN A 9 -7.35 20.11 -9.05
CA GLN A 9 -6.45 19.74 -10.14
C GLN A 9 -5.70 20.99 -10.63
N GLN A 10 -6.42 22.11 -10.75
CA GLN A 10 -5.82 23.40 -11.10
C GLN A 10 -4.83 23.86 -10.01
N GLU A 11 -5.20 23.77 -8.73
CA GLU A 11 -4.30 24.04 -7.60
C GLU A 11 -3.02 23.19 -7.66
N LEU A 12 -3.14 21.91 -8.00
CA LEU A 12 -2.00 21.01 -8.16
C LEU A 12 -1.07 21.47 -9.30
N ILE A 13 -1.63 21.85 -10.45
CA ILE A 13 -0.86 22.37 -11.60
C ILE A 13 -0.16 23.68 -11.25
N ASP A 14 -0.84 24.59 -10.55
CA ASP A 14 -0.25 25.88 -10.17
C ASP A 14 0.93 25.70 -9.20
N ARG A 15 0.83 24.74 -8.28
CA ARG A 15 1.95 24.38 -7.40
C ARG A 15 3.12 23.74 -8.16
N ILE A 16 2.84 22.89 -9.17
CA ILE A 16 3.88 22.34 -10.06
C ILE A 16 4.61 23.48 -10.77
N ARG A 17 3.87 24.44 -11.34
CA ARG A 17 4.45 25.61 -12.01
C ARG A 17 5.31 26.46 -11.09
N GLN A 18 4.88 26.67 -9.84
CA GLN A 18 5.65 27.41 -8.83
C GLN A 18 6.97 26.71 -8.48
N SER A 19 6.94 25.38 -8.33
CA SER A 19 8.14 24.59 -8.04
C SER A 19 9.13 24.62 -9.21
N LEU A 20 8.64 24.44 -10.45
CA LEU A 20 9.43 24.58 -11.68
C LEU A 20 10.07 25.99 -11.80
N ALA A 21 9.29 27.04 -11.52
CA ALA A 21 9.78 28.43 -11.53
C ALA A 21 10.82 28.72 -10.43
N SER A 22 10.86 27.90 -9.37
CA SER A 22 11.85 27.97 -8.29
C SER A 22 13.13 27.20 -8.60
N GLY A 23 13.26 26.61 -9.79
CA GLY A 23 14.46 25.92 -10.27
C GLY A 23 14.50 24.42 -10.01
N HIS A 24 13.38 23.80 -9.58
CA HIS A 24 13.29 22.34 -9.49
C HIS A 24 13.02 21.74 -10.86
N HIS A 25 13.66 20.62 -11.17
CA HIS A 25 13.54 19.94 -12.46
C HIS A 25 12.83 18.59 -12.34
N HIS A 26 12.99 17.87 -11.22
CA HIS A 26 12.47 16.53 -11.05
C HIS A 26 11.51 16.47 -9.86
N ILE A 27 10.22 16.58 -10.13
CA ILE A 27 9.22 16.81 -9.08
C ILE A 27 8.36 15.56 -8.88
N ILE A 28 8.29 15.08 -7.63
CA ILE A 28 7.31 14.07 -7.24
C ILE A 28 5.94 14.73 -7.10
N VAL A 29 4.96 14.25 -7.86
CA VAL A 29 3.57 14.69 -7.76
C VAL A 29 2.77 13.59 -7.08
N GLN A 30 2.59 13.72 -5.77
CA GLN A 30 1.77 12.80 -4.99
C GLN A 30 0.30 13.17 -5.17
N SER A 31 -0.50 12.23 -5.67
CA SER A 31 -1.95 12.40 -5.76
C SER A 31 -2.65 11.04 -5.58
N PRO A 32 -3.63 10.94 -4.68
CA PRO A 32 -4.34 9.69 -4.43
C PRO A 32 -4.90 9.03 -5.71
N PRO A 33 -5.09 7.71 -5.75
CA PRO A 33 -5.88 7.05 -6.78
C PRO A 33 -7.24 7.74 -6.99
N ARG A 34 -7.78 7.65 -8.21
CA ARG A 34 -9.10 8.22 -8.60
C ARG A 34 -9.23 9.76 -8.55
N THR A 35 -8.13 10.50 -8.44
CA THR A 35 -8.14 11.99 -8.51
C THR A 35 -8.03 12.56 -9.91
N GLY A 36 -7.91 11.70 -10.94
CA GLY A 36 -7.73 12.12 -12.32
C GLY A 36 -6.30 12.58 -12.63
N LYS A 37 -5.29 11.86 -12.14
CA LYS A 37 -3.87 12.12 -12.46
C LYS A 37 -3.63 12.23 -13.96
N THR A 38 -4.23 11.33 -14.75
CA THR A 38 -4.11 11.33 -16.21
C THR A 38 -4.65 12.62 -16.85
N VAL A 39 -5.75 13.17 -16.33
CA VAL A 39 -6.29 14.46 -16.80
C VAL A 39 -5.33 15.62 -16.48
N VAL A 40 -4.70 15.60 -15.31
CA VAL A 40 -3.67 16.60 -14.94
C VAL A 40 -2.45 16.49 -15.86
N MET A 41 -1.97 15.26 -16.10
CA MET A 41 -0.88 15.01 -17.04
C MET A 41 -1.25 15.45 -18.46
N ALA A 42 -2.49 15.23 -18.89
CA ALA A 42 -2.98 15.61 -20.21
C ALA A 42 -2.99 17.12 -20.39
N GLU A 43 -3.44 17.85 -19.38
CA GLU A 43 -3.41 19.31 -19.39
C GLU A 43 -1.98 19.86 -19.43
N ILE A 44 -1.06 19.26 -18.66
CA ILE A 44 0.35 19.67 -18.68
C ILE A 44 0.97 19.40 -20.04
N ALA A 45 0.74 18.20 -20.60
CA ALA A 45 1.19 17.83 -21.93
C ALA A 45 0.65 18.80 -22.98
N LYS A 46 -0.64 19.11 -22.94
CA LYS A 46 -1.29 20.07 -23.84
C LYS A 46 -0.59 21.42 -23.79
N ARG A 47 -0.39 21.98 -22.59
CA ARG A 47 0.25 23.29 -22.42
C ARG A 47 1.70 23.31 -22.90
N ALA A 48 2.39 22.17 -22.86
CA ALA A 48 3.74 22.02 -23.39
C ALA A 48 3.71 21.96 -24.92
N THR A 49 2.86 21.13 -25.51
CA THR A 49 2.76 20.99 -26.97
C THR A 49 2.22 22.25 -27.65
N ASP A 50 1.29 22.99 -27.01
CA ASP A 50 0.80 24.29 -27.49
C ASP A 50 1.94 25.34 -27.62
N ARG A 51 3.10 25.09 -26.99
CA ARG A 51 4.32 25.92 -27.07
C ARG A 51 5.39 25.32 -27.97
N GLY A 52 5.12 24.22 -28.66
CA GLY A 52 6.06 23.51 -29.51
C GLY A 52 7.04 22.58 -28.77
N ASN A 53 6.81 22.30 -27.49
CA ASN A 53 7.67 21.42 -26.70
C ASN A 53 7.22 19.96 -26.81
N ALA A 54 8.19 19.07 -27.01
CA ALA A 54 8.01 17.63 -27.00
C ALA A 54 7.79 17.08 -25.59
N VAL A 55 6.92 16.08 -25.50
CA VAL A 55 6.48 15.43 -24.26
C VAL A 55 6.68 13.93 -24.38
N CYS A 56 7.33 13.34 -23.38
CA CYS A 56 7.44 11.90 -23.24
C CYS A 56 6.54 11.43 -22.08
N PHE A 57 5.62 10.51 -22.35
CA PHE A 57 4.76 9.90 -21.35
C PHE A 57 5.13 8.43 -21.13
N ILE A 58 5.55 8.11 -19.91
CA ILE A 58 6.03 6.80 -19.51
C ILE A 58 5.02 6.14 -18.58
N ILE A 59 4.64 4.90 -18.91
CA ILE A 59 3.80 4.07 -18.07
C ILE A 59 4.28 2.62 -18.05
N HIS A 60 3.78 1.84 -17.08
CA HIS A 60 4.21 0.47 -16.85
C HIS A 60 3.16 -0.59 -17.24
N ARG A 61 1.96 -0.19 -17.68
CA ARG A 61 0.90 -1.12 -18.14
C ARG A 61 0.25 -0.67 -19.45
N ARG A 62 0.04 -1.63 -20.34
CA ARG A 62 -0.47 -1.38 -21.71
C ARG A 62 -1.92 -0.91 -21.70
N GLU A 63 -2.76 -1.50 -20.86
CA GLU A 63 -4.18 -1.14 -20.76
C GLU A 63 -4.37 0.30 -20.29
N VAL A 64 -3.51 0.76 -19.38
CA VAL A 64 -3.53 2.14 -18.88
C VAL A 64 -2.97 3.11 -19.94
N LEU A 65 -1.99 2.67 -20.74
CA LEU A 65 -1.42 3.47 -21.83
C LEU A 65 -2.48 3.88 -22.85
N GLU A 66 -3.30 2.94 -23.33
CA GLU A 66 -4.33 3.24 -24.35
C GLU A 66 -5.38 4.23 -23.82
N GLN A 67 -5.80 4.09 -22.55
CA GLN A 67 -6.70 5.05 -21.88
C GLN A 67 -6.06 6.42 -21.73
N ALA A 68 -4.77 6.48 -21.39
CA ALA A 68 -4.04 7.74 -21.27
C ALA A 68 -3.89 8.44 -22.63
N LYS A 69 -3.58 7.69 -23.70
CA LYS A 69 -3.53 8.22 -25.07
C LYS A 69 -4.87 8.81 -25.51
N ALA A 70 -5.97 8.11 -25.26
CA ALA A 70 -7.31 8.64 -25.53
C ALA A 70 -7.57 9.94 -24.74
N THR A 71 -7.16 10.00 -23.46
CA THR A 71 -7.29 11.21 -22.64
C THR A 71 -6.46 12.38 -23.20
N PHE A 72 -5.23 12.12 -23.66
CA PHE A 72 -4.37 13.13 -24.29
C PHE A 72 -4.97 13.65 -25.59
N GLN A 73 -5.48 12.76 -26.44
CA GLN A 73 -6.15 13.14 -27.68
C GLN A 73 -7.39 13.99 -27.41
N GLU A 74 -8.24 13.60 -26.46
CA GLU A 74 -9.43 14.36 -26.09
C GLU A 74 -9.12 15.74 -25.48
N GLN A 75 -7.98 15.86 -24.77
CA GLN A 75 -7.49 17.13 -24.27
C GLN A 75 -6.89 18.01 -25.37
N GLY A 76 -6.57 17.45 -26.54
CA GLY A 76 -5.95 18.16 -27.66
C GLY A 76 -4.44 18.36 -27.49
N VAL A 77 -3.76 17.35 -26.95
CA VAL A 77 -2.29 17.24 -26.99
C VAL A 77 -1.86 16.97 -28.44
N ASP A 78 -0.83 17.65 -28.90
CA ASP A 78 -0.29 17.45 -30.25
C ASP A 78 0.34 16.05 -30.36
N PRO A 79 -0.16 15.15 -31.24
CA PRO A 79 0.39 13.82 -31.40
C PRO A 79 1.81 13.81 -31.99
N ASP A 80 2.19 14.83 -32.76
CA ASP A 80 3.53 14.90 -33.38
C ASP A 80 4.62 15.25 -32.36
N LEU A 81 4.22 15.85 -31.23
CA LEU A 81 5.09 16.23 -30.12
C LEU A 81 4.95 15.30 -28.91
N LEU A 82 4.17 14.22 -29.01
CA LEU A 82 3.89 13.30 -27.91
C LEU A 82 4.44 11.90 -28.19
N GLU A 83 5.48 11.51 -27.46
CA GLU A 83 5.94 10.12 -27.41
C GLU A 83 5.37 9.43 -26.17
N ALA A 84 4.38 8.55 -26.35
CA ALA A 84 3.70 7.87 -25.25
C ALA A 84 3.86 6.34 -25.34
N GLY A 85 4.49 5.74 -24.32
CA GLY A 85 4.88 4.34 -24.39
C GLY A 85 5.09 3.64 -23.06
N MET A 86 5.17 2.32 -23.16
CA MET A 86 5.62 1.46 -22.07
C MET A 86 7.10 1.71 -21.82
N VAL A 87 7.52 1.72 -20.55
CA VAL A 87 8.94 1.93 -20.20
C VAL A 87 9.87 1.01 -20.98
N GLN A 88 9.56 -0.29 -21.14
CA GLN A 88 10.43 -1.22 -21.86
C GLN A 88 10.57 -0.88 -23.35
N SER A 89 9.53 -0.32 -23.97
CA SER A 89 9.56 0.09 -25.37
C SER A 89 10.38 1.37 -25.52
N LEU A 90 10.09 2.38 -24.70
CA LEU A 90 10.78 3.67 -24.75
C LEU A 90 12.28 3.54 -24.45
N THR A 91 12.66 2.70 -23.48
CA THR A 91 14.08 2.46 -23.17
C THR A 91 14.87 1.90 -24.37
N ARG A 92 14.23 1.13 -25.27
CA ARG A 92 14.89 0.56 -26.46
C ARG A 92 15.07 1.56 -27.60
N HIS A 93 14.21 2.58 -27.67
CA HIS A 93 14.21 3.60 -28.71
C HIS A 93 14.69 4.96 -28.21
N VAL A 94 15.26 5.00 -27.00
CA VAL A 94 15.71 6.22 -26.32
C VAL A 94 16.69 7.03 -27.17
N ASP A 95 17.56 6.35 -27.92
CA ASP A 95 18.60 6.98 -28.75
C ASP A 95 18.06 7.60 -30.05
N THR A 96 16.83 7.25 -30.45
CA THR A 96 16.16 7.73 -31.68
C THR A 96 14.96 8.64 -31.39
N MET A 97 14.61 8.82 -30.12
CA MET A 97 13.46 9.61 -29.69
C MET A 97 13.78 11.10 -29.83
N GLN A 98 12.79 11.92 -30.22
CA GLN A 98 12.91 13.37 -30.11
C GLN A 98 13.17 13.74 -28.64
N ALA A 99 14.14 14.61 -28.39
CA ALA A 99 14.45 15.05 -27.03
C ALA A 99 13.23 15.75 -26.42
N PRO A 100 12.63 15.22 -25.34
CA PRO A 100 11.48 15.83 -24.70
C PRO A 100 11.90 16.93 -23.74
N GLU A 101 11.18 18.04 -23.71
CA GLU A 101 11.30 19.06 -22.67
C GLU A 101 10.54 18.65 -21.40
N VAL A 102 9.52 17.80 -21.52
CA VAL A 102 8.72 17.32 -20.39
C VAL A 102 8.61 15.80 -20.41
N ILE A 103 8.98 15.15 -19.30
CA ILE A 103 8.78 13.72 -19.07
C ILE A 103 7.70 13.54 -17.99
N LEU A 104 6.61 12.88 -18.34
CA LEU A 104 5.51 12.55 -17.45
C LEU A 104 5.57 11.06 -17.13
N ILE A 105 5.71 10.70 -15.85
CA ILE A 105 5.79 9.30 -15.42
C ILE A 105 4.61 8.98 -14.51
N ASP A 106 3.75 8.04 -14.91
CA ASP A 106 2.73 7.49 -14.02
C ASP A 106 3.26 6.29 -13.22
N GLU A 107 2.69 6.10 -12.03
CA GLU A 107 3.18 5.15 -11.03
C GLU A 107 4.69 5.22 -10.81
N ALA A 108 5.17 6.45 -10.62
CA ALA A 108 6.57 6.76 -10.46
C ALA A 108 7.27 6.06 -9.29
N HIS A 109 6.53 5.37 -8.41
CA HIS A 109 7.12 4.46 -7.42
C HIS A 109 7.95 3.32 -8.06
N HIS A 110 7.89 3.12 -9.38
CA HIS A 110 8.80 2.25 -10.14
C HIS A 110 10.05 2.94 -10.74
N ALA A 111 10.12 4.27 -10.72
CA ALA A 111 11.06 5.08 -11.51
C ALA A 111 12.56 4.91 -11.17
N LEU A 112 12.90 4.23 -10.07
CA LEU A 112 14.29 3.85 -9.76
C LEU A 112 14.77 2.56 -10.42
N ALA A 113 13.93 1.87 -11.20
CA ALA A 113 14.38 0.73 -11.99
C ALA A 113 15.27 1.19 -13.16
N LYS A 114 16.26 0.36 -13.53
CA LYS A 114 17.28 0.69 -14.55
C LYS A 114 16.70 1.17 -15.89
N SER A 115 15.52 0.66 -16.27
CA SER A 115 14.84 1.06 -17.50
C SER A 115 14.38 2.52 -17.48
N TYR A 116 13.89 2.98 -16.33
CA TYR A 116 13.50 4.38 -16.14
C TYR A 116 14.73 5.27 -16.05
N THR A 117 15.73 4.90 -15.24
CA THR A 117 16.94 5.72 -15.07
C THR A 117 17.68 5.92 -16.39
N ARG A 118 17.73 4.91 -17.27
CA ARG A 118 18.29 5.05 -18.62
C ARG A 118 17.60 6.13 -19.45
N ILE A 119 16.28 6.27 -19.36
CA ILE A 119 15.54 7.33 -20.08
C ILE A 119 15.86 8.69 -19.47
N LEU A 120 15.85 8.79 -18.13
CA LEU A 120 16.14 10.06 -17.43
C LEU A 120 17.58 10.54 -17.68
N GLU A 121 18.55 9.61 -17.72
CA GLU A 121 19.95 9.90 -18.01
C GLU A 121 20.17 10.35 -19.46
N ALA A 122 19.34 9.88 -20.41
CA ALA A 122 19.41 10.30 -21.80
C ALA A 122 18.88 11.73 -22.02
N PHE A 123 17.98 12.21 -21.16
CA PHE A 123 17.36 13.54 -21.27
C PHE A 123 17.51 14.36 -19.97
N PRO A 124 18.74 14.70 -19.56
CA PRO A 124 19.00 15.34 -18.28
C PRO A 124 18.47 16.79 -18.18
N GLN A 125 18.09 17.39 -19.30
CA GLN A 125 17.54 18.75 -19.36
C GLN A 125 16.01 18.79 -19.27
N ALA A 126 15.34 17.63 -19.35
CA ALA A 126 13.89 17.56 -19.32
C ALA A 126 13.33 17.88 -17.92
N TYR A 127 12.17 18.52 -17.86
CA TYR A 127 11.38 18.59 -16.65
C TYR A 127 10.67 17.26 -16.41
N VAL A 128 10.96 16.61 -15.29
CA VAL A 128 10.44 15.26 -14.98
C VAL A 128 9.37 15.37 -13.90
N LEU A 129 8.14 14.98 -14.22
CA LEU A 129 7.03 14.92 -13.27
C LEU A 129 6.70 13.47 -12.94
N LEU A 130 7.00 13.09 -11.70
CA LEU A 130 6.87 11.74 -11.16
C LEU A 130 5.52 11.59 -10.45
N PHE A 131 4.45 11.27 -11.20
CA PHE A 131 3.12 11.09 -10.66
C PHE A 131 2.98 9.75 -9.93
N THR A 132 2.47 9.78 -8.70
CA THR A 132 2.24 8.54 -7.93
C THR A 132 1.18 8.71 -6.86
N ALA A 133 0.46 7.63 -6.56
CA ALA A 133 -0.39 7.53 -5.38
C ALA A 133 0.41 7.68 -4.08
N THR A 134 1.60 7.08 -4.06
CA THR A 134 2.44 6.95 -2.89
C THR A 134 3.90 7.17 -3.31
N PRO A 135 4.59 8.18 -2.77
CA PRO A 135 6.00 8.41 -3.05
C PRO A 135 6.91 7.41 -2.32
N VAL A 136 6.32 6.51 -1.53
CA VAL A 136 7.00 5.47 -0.76
C VAL A 136 7.13 4.20 -1.59
N ARG A 137 8.36 3.74 -1.75
CA ARG A 137 8.70 2.49 -2.44
C ARG A 137 8.94 1.36 -1.47
N THR A 138 8.68 0.13 -1.93
CA THR A 138 9.21 -1.06 -1.28
C THR A 138 10.73 -1.10 -1.46
N GLY A 139 11.48 -1.19 -0.36
CA GLY A 139 12.94 -1.17 -0.38
C GLY A 139 13.55 0.04 0.32
N ARG A 140 14.87 0.20 0.19
CA ARG A 140 15.62 1.25 0.91
C ARG A 140 15.60 2.59 0.19
N ASN A 141 15.82 2.56 -1.12
CA ASN A 141 15.94 3.77 -1.94
C ASN A 141 14.54 4.29 -2.29
N GLN A 142 14.29 5.55 -1.92
CA GLN A 142 13.07 6.27 -2.22
C GLN A 142 13.25 7.19 -3.44
N LEU A 143 12.18 7.87 -3.86
CA LEU A 143 12.21 8.72 -5.05
C LEU A 143 13.06 10.00 -4.88
N ASP A 144 13.45 10.35 -3.66
CA ASP A 144 14.38 11.44 -3.35
C ASP A 144 15.76 11.29 -3.99
N HIS A 145 16.12 10.09 -4.47
CA HIS A 145 17.34 9.87 -5.25
C HIS A 145 17.30 10.43 -6.68
N ILE A 146 16.10 10.64 -7.24
CA ILE A 146 15.91 11.12 -8.61
C ILE A 146 15.04 12.37 -8.67
N ALA A 147 14.63 12.92 -7.52
CA ALA A 147 13.72 14.04 -7.42
C ALA A 147 14.24 15.09 -6.44
N ASP A 148 14.02 16.36 -6.76
CA ASP A 148 14.47 17.52 -6.00
C ASP A 148 13.33 18.22 -5.22
N ASP A 149 12.06 17.97 -5.57
CA ASP A 149 10.89 18.45 -4.82
C ASP A 149 9.76 17.40 -4.75
N ILE A 150 8.84 17.61 -3.81
CA ILE A 150 7.62 16.84 -3.65
C ILE A 150 6.41 17.75 -3.42
N ILE A 151 5.47 17.65 -4.36
CA ILE A 151 4.18 18.31 -4.32
C ILE A 151 3.11 17.30 -3.91
N VAL A 152 2.53 17.55 -2.74
CA VAL A 152 1.46 16.75 -2.16
C VAL A 152 0.11 17.32 -2.57
N GLY A 153 -0.68 16.58 -3.34
CA GLY A 153 -2.05 16.94 -3.70
C GLY A 153 -3.02 16.86 -2.50
N LYS A 154 -4.31 17.10 -2.77
CA LYS A 154 -5.35 16.99 -1.73
C LYS A 154 -5.39 15.59 -1.12
N SER A 155 -5.57 15.54 0.18
CA SER A 155 -5.73 14.29 0.93
C SER A 155 -7.05 13.59 0.58
N ILE A 156 -7.13 12.30 0.88
CA ILE A 156 -8.37 11.52 0.69
C ILE A 156 -9.51 12.10 1.54
N LYS A 157 -9.19 12.60 2.74
CA LYS A 157 -10.16 13.24 3.63
C LYS A 157 -10.76 14.49 2.97
N GLU A 158 -9.94 15.42 2.52
CA GLU A 158 -10.40 16.63 1.82
C GLU A 158 -11.21 16.31 0.55
N LEU A 159 -10.76 15.32 -0.25
CA LEU A 159 -11.47 14.91 -1.45
C LEU A 159 -12.81 14.25 -1.16
N THR A 160 -12.94 13.55 -0.03
CA THR A 160 -14.20 12.96 0.42
C THR A 160 -15.15 14.06 0.91
N GLU A 161 -14.66 15.01 1.71
CA GLU A 161 -15.43 16.16 2.19
C GLU A 161 -15.95 17.04 1.04
N GLN A 162 -15.18 17.18 -0.04
CA GLN A 162 -15.56 17.90 -1.25
C GLN A 162 -16.44 17.08 -2.22
N GLY A 163 -16.77 15.82 -1.90
CA GLY A 163 -17.61 14.95 -2.73
C GLY A 163 -16.93 14.41 -4.00
N PHE A 164 -15.60 14.56 -4.12
CA PHE A 164 -14.82 13.96 -5.21
C PHE A 164 -14.51 12.48 -4.97
N LEU A 165 -14.58 12.02 -3.72
CA LEU A 165 -14.54 10.61 -3.33
C LEU A 165 -15.76 10.27 -2.47
N ALA A 166 -16.22 9.02 -2.55
CA ALA A 166 -17.26 8.53 -1.66
C ALA A 166 -16.72 8.26 -0.24
N PRO A 167 -17.50 8.51 0.83
CA PRO A 167 -17.16 8.04 2.16
C PRO A 167 -17.11 6.51 2.20
N PHE A 168 -16.41 5.94 3.19
CA PHE A 168 -16.28 4.49 3.32
C PHE A 168 -16.40 4.01 4.76
N LYS A 169 -16.78 2.74 4.91
CA LYS A 169 -16.62 1.96 6.14
C LYS A 169 -15.53 0.92 5.94
N TYR A 170 -14.63 0.80 6.90
CA TYR A 170 -13.51 -0.14 6.86
C TYR A 170 -13.74 -1.24 7.88
N TYR A 171 -13.74 -2.49 7.45
CA TYR A 171 -13.91 -3.66 8.29
C TYR A 171 -12.64 -4.50 8.26
N ALA A 172 -12.10 -4.85 9.41
CA ALA A 172 -10.91 -5.68 9.52
C ALA A 172 -11.12 -6.87 10.46
N ALA A 173 -10.45 -7.97 10.16
CA ALA A 173 -10.48 -9.17 11.00
C ALA A 173 -9.87 -8.87 12.36
N LYS A 174 -10.62 -9.14 13.44
CA LYS A 174 -10.12 -9.08 14.81
C LYS A 174 -9.12 -10.20 15.06
N ASP A 175 -9.49 -11.41 14.63
CA ASP A 175 -8.65 -12.60 14.60
C ASP A 175 -8.54 -13.01 13.13
N LYS A 176 -7.35 -12.84 12.56
CA LYS A 176 -7.13 -13.08 11.13
C LYS A 176 -6.77 -14.53 10.86
N ASP A 177 -7.27 -15.03 9.74
CA ASP A 177 -6.92 -16.33 9.15
C ASP A 177 -5.50 -16.34 8.53
N VAL A 178 -4.61 -15.46 8.99
CA VAL A 178 -3.26 -15.28 8.46
C VAL A 178 -2.23 -15.36 9.58
N ASP A 179 -1.32 -16.32 9.48
CA ASP A 179 -0.15 -16.41 10.33
C ASP A 179 0.98 -15.51 9.80
N ASP A 180 1.05 -14.28 10.33
CA ASP A 180 2.08 -13.30 9.98
C ASP A 180 3.51 -13.82 10.13
N GLN A 181 3.76 -14.80 11.01
CA GLN A 181 5.12 -15.31 11.27
C GLN A 181 5.66 -16.09 10.07
N LYS A 182 4.77 -16.63 9.23
CA LYS A 182 5.14 -17.38 8.03
C LYS A 182 5.37 -16.48 6.82
N LEU A 183 4.90 -15.22 6.85
CA LEU A 183 5.03 -14.29 5.74
C LEU A 183 6.50 -13.87 5.52
N ARG A 184 7.03 -14.12 4.31
CA ARG A 184 8.41 -13.81 3.94
C ARG A 184 8.46 -12.78 2.82
N ARG A 185 9.40 -11.84 2.89
CA ARG A 185 9.60 -10.81 1.86
C ARG A 185 10.48 -11.33 0.74
N SER A 186 10.11 -10.99 -0.49
CA SER A 186 10.88 -11.20 -1.71
C SER A 186 11.93 -10.12 -1.91
N SER A 187 12.74 -10.26 -2.96
CA SER A 187 13.71 -9.24 -3.40
C SER A 187 13.07 -7.91 -3.81
N THR A 188 11.79 -7.92 -4.22
CA THR A 188 11.03 -6.71 -4.57
C THR A 188 10.52 -5.95 -3.34
N GLY A 189 10.66 -6.55 -2.15
CA GLY A 189 10.23 -6.01 -0.87
C GLY A 189 8.78 -6.34 -0.49
N ASP A 190 7.99 -6.92 -1.41
CA ASP A 190 6.66 -7.46 -1.12
C ASP A 190 6.70 -8.94 -0.71
N TYR A 191 5.61 -9.49 -0.17
CA TYR A 191 5.56 -10.89 0.26
C TYR A 191 5.67 -11.88 -0.91
N VAL A 192 6.35 -13.00 -0.67
CA VAL A 192 6.47 -14.13 -1.62
C VAL A 192 5.15 -14.91 -1.62
N THR A 193 4.56 -15.17 -2.80
CA THR A 193 3.28 -15.88 -2.94
C THR A 193 3.25 -17.20 -2.15
N ALA A 194 4.28 -18.04 -2.28
CA ALA A 194 4.36 -19.32 -1.55
C ALA A 194 4.32 -19.13 -0.02
N SER A 195 4.91 -18.05 0.51
CA SER A 195 4.84 -17.76 1.95
C SER A 195 3.47 -17.24 2.39
N ILE A 196 2.69 -16.67 1.47
CA ILE A 196 1.29 -16.28 1.72
C ILE A 196 0.42 -17.54 1.74
N GLU A 197 0.62 -18.46 0.80
CA GLU A 197 -0.07 -19.77 0.78
C GLU A 197 0.14 -20.54 2.08
N ASP A 198 1.38 -20.61 2.58
CA ASP A 198 1.67 -21.25 3.87
C ASP A 198 1.05 -20.54 5.09
N ALA A 199 0.86 -19.21 4.99
CA ALA A 199 0.38 -18.35 6.06
C ALA A 199 -1.15 -18.29 6.15
N VAL A 200 -1.84 -18.39 5.02
CA VAL A 200 -3.28 -18.19 4.91
C VAL A 200 -4.03 -19.51 5.14
N SER A 201 -4.94 -19.53 6.10
CA SER A 201 -5.84 -20.65 6.34
C SER A 201 -6.90 -20.74 5.24
N HIS A 202 -7.23 -21.96 4.77
CA HIS A 202 -8.32 -22.19 3.82
C HIS A 202 -9.69 -21.67 4.32
N LYS A 203 -9.88 -21.52 5.65
CA LYS A 203 -11.10 -20.94 6.23
C LYS A 203 -11.35 -19.50 5.78
N ILE A 204 -10.30 -18.80 5.33
CA ILE A 204 -10.42 -17.42 4.84
C ILE A 204 -11.44 -17.30 3.72
N TYR A 205 -11.61 -18.33 2.88
CA TYR A 205 -12.52 -18.24 1.74
C TYR A 205 -13.97 -18.21 2.18
N SER A 206 -14.38 -19.15 3.04
CA SER A 206 -15.73 -19.18 3.60
C SER A 206 -16.02 -17.96 4.46
N HIS A 207 -15.09 -17.57 5.34
CA HIS A 207 -15.24 -16.37 6.17
C HIS A 207 -15.34 -15.09 5.32
N THR A 208 -14.61 -15.02 4.21
CA THR A 208 -14.68 -13.88 3.29
C THR A 208 -16.08 -13.69 2.73
N VAL A 209 -16.73 -14.77 2.29
CA VAL A 209 -18.08 -14.66 1.71
C VAL A 209 -19.12 -14.38 2.78
N ASP A 210 -19.00 -14.98 3.96
CA ASP A 210 -19.89 -14.74 5.09
C ASP A 210 -19.85 -13.26 5.53
N GLU A 211 -18.65 -12.69 5.61
CA GLU A 211 -18.45 -11.29 5.98
C GLU A 211 -18.86 -10.32 4.86
N TYR A 212 -18.69 -10.69 3.59
CA TYR A 212 -19.28 -9.95 2.49
C TYR A 212 -20.80 -9.88 2.63
N LEU A 213 -21.47 -11.01 2.87
CA LEU A 213 -22.92 -11.06 3.06
C LEU A 213 -23.35 -10.18 4.24
N ALA A 214 -22.63 -10.23 5.36
CA ALA A 214 -22.97 -9.48 6.57
C ALA A 214 -22.77 -7.96 6.42
N LYS A 215 -21.71 -7.51 5.73
CA LYS A 215 -21.30 -6.09 5.70
C LYS A 215 -21.63 -5.39 4.39
N ALA A 216 -21.70 -6.14 3.29
CA ALA A 216 -21.78 -5.61 1.93
C ALA A 216 -22.73 -6.42 1.02
N GLY A 217 -23.62 -7.25 1.59
CA GLY A 217 -24.56 -8.07 0.82
C GLY A 217 -25.31 -7.26 -0.24
N GLY A 218 -25.29 -7.76 -1.49
CA GLY A 218 -25.93 -7.12 -2.64
C GLY A 218 -25.12 -6.01 -3.32
N LYS A 219 -24.03 -5.53 -2.71
CA LYS A 219 -23.11 -4.55 -3.31
C LYS A 219 -22.20 -5.23 -4.33
N GLN A 220 -21.87 -4.55 -5.42
CA GLN A 220 -20.87 -5.08 -6.33
C GLN A 220 -19.46 -4.97 -5.74
N ALA A 221 -18.72 -6.07 -5.75
CA ALA A 221 -17.44 -6.19 -5.07
C ALA A 221 -16.30 -6.52 -6.04
N VAL A 222 -15.14 -5.93 -5.77
CA VAL A 222 -13.86 -6.38 -6.35
C VAL A 222 -13.03 -7.02 -5.26
N VAL A 223 -12.52 -8.23 -5.52
CA VAL A 223 -11.76 -9.01 -4.57
C VAL A 223 -10.33 -9.17 -5.06
N TYR A 224 -9.36 -8.79 -4.22
CA TYR A 224 -7.94 -8.92 -4.51
C TYR A 224 -7.36 -10.12 -3.75
N THR A 225 -6.90 -11.14 -4.48
CA THR A 225 -6.29 -12.35 -3.93
C THR A 225 -4.78 -12.42 -4.27
N TYR A 226 -4.07 -13.36 -3.62
CA TYR A 226 -2.62 -13.49 -3.73
C TYR A 226 -2.15 -14.48 -4.80
N SER A 227 -3.00 -15.44 -5.19
CA SER A 227 -2.69 -16.46 -6.21
C SER A 227 -3.91 -16.75 -7.09
N VAL A 228 -3.64 -17.31 -8.27
CA VAL A 228 -4.66 -17.74 -9.26
C VAL A 228 -5.60 -18.75 -8.63
N GLU A 229 -5.06 -19.78 -7.98
CA GLU A 229 -5.84 -20.79 -7.28
C GLU A 229 -6.79 -20.17 -6.24
N ALA A 230 -6.27 -19.27 -5.39
CA ALA A 230 -7.09 -18.57 -4.40
C ALA A 230 -8.22 -17.74 -5.03
N ALA A 231 -8.01 -17.17 -6.22
CA ALA A 231 -9.04 -16.42 -6.94
C ALA A 231 -10.19 -17.31 -7.41
N TYR A 232 -9.88 -18.42 -8.08
CA TYR A 232 -10.90 -19.34 -8.60
C TYR A 232 -11.63 -20.05 -7.45
N HIS A 233 -10.92 -20.43 -6.39
CA HIS A 233 -11.56 -21.04 -5.22
C HIS A 233 -12.54 -20.07 -4.54
N LEU A 234 -12.14 -18.82 -4.34
CA LEU A 234 -13.02 -17.82 -3.75
C LEU A 234 -14.21 -17.48 -4.65
N ALA A 235 -14.03 -17.41 -5.98
CA ALA A 235 -15.13 -17.23 -6.91
C ALA A 235 -16.12 -18.41 -6.86
N ALA A 236 -15.63 -19.64 -6.76
CA ALA A 236 -16.48 -20.83 -6.57
C ALA A 236 -17.27 -20.74 -5.26
N GLU A 237 -16.63 -20.31 -4.18
CA GLU A 237 -17.23 -20.15 -2.85
C GLU A 237 -18.34 -19.07 -2.82
N PHE A 238 -18.19 -17.99 -3.59
CA PHE A 238 -19.26 -17.01 -3.82
C PHE A 238 -20.44 -17.62 -4.60
N ASN A 239 -20.16 -18.32 -5.72
CA ASN A 239 -21.19 -18.92 -6.55
C ASN A 239 -21.96 -20.03 -5.81
N ALA A 240 -21.30 -20.81 -4.95
CA ALA A 240 -21.92 -21.82 -4.09
C ALA A 240 -22.94 -21.23 -3.11
N ARG A 241 -22.76 -19.96 -2.70
CA ARG A 241 -23.73 -19.20 -1.89
C ARG A 241 -24.71 -18.36 -2.74
N GLY A 242 -24.81 -18.63 -4.03
CA GLY A 242 -25.75 -17.95 -4.94
C GLY A 242 -25.35 -16.52 -5.33
N ILE A 243 -24.08 -16.13 -5.13
CA ILE A 243 -23.57 -14.81 -5.50
C ILE A 243 -22.75 -14.96 -6.77
N THR A 244 -23.24 -14.39 -7.87
CA THR A 244 -22.52 -14.42 -9.17
C THR A 244 -21.11 -13.85 -9.04
N ALA A 245 -20.11 -14.69 -9.25
CA ALA A 245 -18.70 -14.33 -9.16
C ALA A 245 -17.87 -14.90 -10.30
N GLU A 246 -16.89 -14.13 -10.78
CA GLU A 246 -15.98 -14.54 -11.85
C GLU A 246 -14.55 -14.16 -11.46
N ALA A 247 -13.62 -15.10 -11.61
CA ALA A 247 -12.20 -14.89 -11.38
C ALA A 247 -11.49 -14.56 -12.69
N ILE A 248 -10.59 -13.58 -12.65
CA ILE A 248 -9.78 -13.17 -13.80
C ILE A 248 -8.30 -12.99 -13.39
N ASP A 249 -7.40 -13.46 -14.24
CA ASP A 249 -5.95 -13.46 -14.03
C ASP A 249 -5.18 -13.08 -15.30
N ALA A 250 -3.86 -12.91 -15.19
CA ALA A 250 -3.02 -12.39 -16.28
C ALA A 250 -3.02 -13.25 -17.56
N THR A 251 -3.41 -14.52 -17.45
CA THR A 251 -3.53 -15.46 -18.57
C THR A 251 -4.93 -15.48 -19.18
N THR A 252 -5.93 -14.87 -18.53
CA THR A 252 -7.29 -14.78 -19.05
C THR A 252 -7.30 -14.02 -20.40
N PRO A 253 -7.85 -14.61 -21.49
CA PRO A 253 -7.91 -13.96 -22.79
C PRO A 253 -8.64 -12.61 -22.74
N ALA A 254 -8.18 -11.65 -23.55
CA ALA A 254 -8.72 -10.28 -23.55
C ALA A 254 -10.25 -10.24 -23.75
N GLN A 255 -10.79 -11.05 -24.68
CA GLN A 255 -12.23 -11.12 -24.94
C GLN A 255 -13.03 -11.64 -23.73
N VAL A 256 -12.50 -12.60 -22.98
CA VAL A 256 -13.13 -13.14 -21.77
C VAL A 256 -13.12 -12.08 -20.68
N ARG A 257 -11.98 -11.42 -20.47
CA ARG A 257 -11.84 -10.33 -19.51
C ARG A 257 -12.80 -9.17 -19.83
N ASP A 258 -12.89 -8.76 -21.09
CA ASP A 258 -13.79 -7.69 -21.51
C ASP A 258 -15.26 -8.06 -21.28
N THR A 259 -15.62 -9.34 -21.50
CA THR A 259 -16.95 -9.86 -21.24
C THR A 259 -17.27 -9.83 -19.74
N ALA A 260 -16.36 -10.29 -18.88
CA ALA A 260 -16.51 -10.24 -17.43
C ALA A 260 -16.70 -8.80 -16.92
N VAL A 261 -15.88 -7.87 -17.44
CA VAL A 261 -15.99 -6.44 -17.12
C VAL A 261 -17.32 -5.85 -17.57
N ARG A 262 -17.83 -6.22 -18.75
CA ARG A 262 -19.16 -5.80 -19.22
C ARG A 262 -20.28 -6.34 -18.32
N LYS A 263 -20.28 -7.65 -18.03
CA LYS A 263 -21.26 -8.26 -17.10
C LYS A 263 -21.25 -7.60 -15.73
N PHE A 264 -20.06 -7.24 -15.23
CA PHE A 264 -19.94 -6.49 -13.98
C PHE A 264 -20.50 -5.08 -14.13
N ARG A 265 -20.21 -4.36 -15.22
CA ARG A 265 -20.81 -3.03 -15.45
C ARG A 265 -22.34 -3.10 -15.48
N ASP A 266 -22.89 -4.11 -16.13
CA ASP A 266 -24.34 -4.31 -16.31
C ASP A 266 -25.02 -4.98 -15.11
N GLN A 267 -24.29 -5.15 -13.99
CA GLN A 267 -24.76 -5.77 -12.74
C GLN A 267 -25.23 -7.23 -12.85
N GLN A 268 -24.93 -7.89 -13.97
CA GLN A 268 -25.13 -9.34 -14.16
C GLN A 268 -24.11 -10.16 -13.35
N LEU A 269 -22.97 -9.54 -13.03
CA LEU A 269 -21.93 -10.08 -12.17
C LEU A 269 -21.79 -9.22 -10.90
N LYS A 270 -21.95 -9.84 -9.73
CA LYS A 270 -21.83 -9.15 -8.42
C LYS A 270 -20.40 -9.06 -7.92
N VAL A 271 -19.57 -10.07 -8.17
CA VAL A 271 -18.21 -10.14 -7.62
C VAL A 271 -17.20 -10.40 -8.73
N LEU A 272 -16.18 -9.56 -8.83
CA LEU A 272 -15.00 -9.79 -9.66
C LEU A 272 -13.80 -10.12 -8.77
N VAL A 273 -13.26 -11.33 -8.89
CA VAL A 273 -12.09 -11.77 -8.14
C VAL A 273 -10.86 -11.67 -9.05
N ASN A 274 -9.75 -11.12 -8.56
CA ASN A 274 -8.56 -10.90 -9.38
C ASN A 274 -7.24 -11.14 -8.65
N VAL A 275 -6.24 -11.49 -9.45
CA VAL A 275 -4.84 -11.68 -9.03
C VAL A 275 -3.96 -10.71 -9.77
N ASN A 276 -3.46 -9.69 -9.08
CA ASN A 276 -2.57 -8.67 -9.65
C ASN A 276 -3.18 -7.94 -10.89
N LEU A 277 -4.50 -8.04 -11.06
CA LEU A 277 -5.21 -7.81 -12.32
C LEU A 277 -6.36 -6.79 -12.21
N PHE A 278 -6.40 -5.94 -11.20
CA PHE A 278 -7.22 -4.72 -11.20
C PHE A 278 -6.57 -3.62 -10.36
N THR A 279 -5.24 -3.63 -10.25
CA THR A 279 -4.52 -2.57 -9.54
C THR A 279 -4.74 -1.23 -10.22
N GLU A 280 -4.75 -1.20 -11.56
CA GLU A 280 -4.89 0.01 -12.39
C GLU A 280 -5.48 -0.31 -13.79
N GLY A 281 -6.08 0.69 -14.46
CA GLY A 281 -6.40 0.61 -15.90
C GLY A 281 -7.72 -0.02 -16.33
N ILE A 282 -8.56 -0.50 -15.41
CA ILE A 282 -9.89 -1.01 -15.76
C ILE A 282 -10.96 -0.14 -15.12
N ASP A 283 -11.77 0.50 -15.97
CA ASP A 283 -12.90 1.33 -15.56
C ASP A 283 -14.06 0.44 -15.10
N LEU A 284 -14.09 0.23 -13.79
CA LEU A 284 -15.18 -0.40 -13.06
C LEU A 284 -15.94 0.70 -12.28
N PRO A 285 -16.90 1.40 -12.91
CA PRO A 285 -17.62 2.49 -12.27
C PRO A 285 -18.55 2.02 -11.16
N ASN A 286 -18.93 0.73 -11.17
CA ASN A 286 -19.96 0.21 -10.27
C ASN A 286 -19.44 -0.49 -9.01
N VAL A 287 -18.16 -0.32 -8.64
CA VAL A 287 -17.60 -0.96 -7.45
C VAL A 287 -18.09 -0.26 -6.18
N ASP A 288 -18.85 -0.97 -5.35
CA ASP A 288 -19.32 -0.52 -4.04
C ASP A 288 -18.52 -1.09 -2.87
N CYS A 289 -17.93 -2.27 -3.08
CA CYS A 289 -17.16 -2.97 -2.08
C CYS A 289 -15.79 -3.40 -2.62
N VAL A 290 -14.76 -3.31 -1.78
CA VAL A 290 -13.47 -3.95 -2.01
C VAL A 290 -13.22 -4.97 -0.92
N ILE A 291 -12.75 -6.15 -1.31
CA ILE A 291 -12.35 -7.20 -0.39
C ILE A 291 -10.87 -7.49 -0.63
N MET A 292 -10.05 -7.36 0.41
CA MET A 292 -8.63 -7.64 0.38
C MET A 292 -8.35 -8.97 1.08
N VAL A 293 -7.96 -9.97 0.29
CA VAL A 293 -7.53 -11.30 0.74
C VAL A 293 -6.02 -11.48 0.47
N ARG A 294 -5.32 -10.42 0.05
CA ARG A 294 -3.89 -10.39 -0.24
C ARG A 294 -3.12 -9.57 0.80
N PRO A 295 -2.31 -10.18 1.67
CA PRO A 295 -1.39 -9.42 2.51
C PRO A 295 -0.32 -8.76 1.64
N THR A 296 0.05 -7.52 1.95
CA THR A 296 1.02 -6.74 1.16
C THR A 296 1.91 -5.86 2.02
N MET A 297 3.18 -5.72 1.64
CA MET A 297 4.12 -4.72 2.17
C MET A 297 4.14 -3.43 1.33
N SER A 298 3.50 -3.42 0.16
CA SER A 298 3.40 -2.24 -0.69
C SER A 298 2.23 -1.35 -0.28
N LEU A 299 2.55 -0.13 0.18
CA LEU A 299 1.56 0.92 0.43
C LEU A 299 0.85 1.33 -0.87
N ALA A 300 1.57 1.37 -2.00
CA ALA A 300 0.99 1.68 -3.30
C ALA A 300 -0.16 0.71 -3.65
N LEU A 301 0.10 -0.61 -3.54
CA LEU A 301 -0.91 -1.64 -3.81
C LEU A 301 -2.09 -1.54 -2.83
N TYR A 302 -1.83 -1.34 -1.54
CA TYR A 302 -2.89 -1.16 -0.56
C TYR A 302 -3.80 0.03 -0.89
N MET A 303 -3.23 1.17 -1.28
CA MET A 303 -3.99 2.37 -1.66
C MET A 303 -4.77 2.14 -2.96
N GLN A 304 -4.18 1.48 -3.95
CA GLN A 304 -4.86 1.12 -5.20
C GLN A 304 -6.05 0.18 -4.96
N PHE A 305 -5.90 -0.80 -4.08
CA PHE A 305 -6.98 -1.72 -3.70
C PHE A 305 -8.09 -0.97 -2.98
N SER A 306 -7.78 -0.42 -1.81
CA SER A 306 -8.74 0.17 -0.88
C SER A 306 -9.51 1.34 -1.49
N MET A 307 -8.91 2.08 -2.42
CA MET A 307 -9.57 3.22 -3.06
C MET A 307 -10.44 2.85 -4.27
N ARG A 308 -10.41 1.61 -4.76
CA ARG A 308 -11.15 1.21 -5.95
C ARG A 308 -12.66 1.42 -5.80
N CYS A 309 -13.24 1.21 -4.60
CA CYS A 309 -14.66 1.44 -4.35
C CYS A 309 -15.05 2.91 -4.06
N LEU A 310 -14.11 3.87 -4.11
CA LEU A 310 -14.38 5.25 -3.67
C LEU A 310 -14.89 6.19 -4.77
N ASN A 311 -15.38 5.68 -5.91
CA ASN A 311 -16.05 6.56 -6.87
C ASN A 311 -17.26 7.26 -6.23
N PRO A 312 -17.38 8.58 -6.39
CA PRO A 312 -18.49 9.32 -5.85
C PRO A 312 -19.78 8.92 -6.57
N ARG A 313 -20.82 8.62 -5.79
CA ARG A 313 -22.20 8.47 -6.26
C ARG A 313 -23.15 9.02 -5.20
N PRO A 314 -24.27 9.66 -5.58
CA PRO A 314 -25.24 10.16 -4.62
C PRO A 314 -25.66 9.07 -3.62
N GLY A 315 -25.60 9.38 -2.32
CA GLY A 315 -25.99 8.46 -1.24
C GLY A 315 -25.08 7.24 -1.03
N LYS A 316 -23.96 7.12 -1.75
CA LYS A 316 -23.06 5.98 -1.63
C LYS A 316 -22.14 6.09 -0.41
N THR A 317 -22.11 5.01 0.37
CA THR A 317 -21.00 4.71 1.29
C THR A 317 -20.34 3.40 0.84
N ALA A 318 -19.05 3.48 0.53
CA ALA A 318 -18.26 2.34 0.10
C ALA A 318 -17.94 1.41 1.28
N VAL A 319 -17.66 0.14 0.99
CA VAL A 319 -17.30 -0.85 2.02
C VAL A 319 -15.95 -1.47 1.69
N ILE A 320 -15.00 -1.41 2.61
CA ILE A 320 -13.69 -2.03 2.49
C ILE A 320 -13.61 -3.16 3.51
N ILE A 321 -13.37 -4.38 3.04
CA ILE A 321 -13.19 -5.58 3.86
C ILE A 321 -11.72 -6.00 3.78
N ASP A 322 -11.05 -6.08 4.91
CA ASP A 322 -9.65 -6.45 5.06
C ASP A 322 -9.50 -7.72 5.89
N GLN A 323 -9.36 -8.85 5.20
CA GLN A 323 -9.27 -10.19 5.81
C GLN A 323 -7.86 -10.52 6.32
N VAL A 324 -6.88 -9.69 5.97
CA VAL A 324 -5.43 -10.02 6.08
C VAL A 324 -4.65 -8.99 6.89
N GLY A 325 -5.35 -8.09 7.57
CA GLY A 325 -4.75 -7.10 8.47
C GLY A 325 -3.88 -6.07 7.77
N ASN A 326 -4.22 -5.66 6.54
CA ASN A 326 -3.50 -4.57 5.85
C ASN A 326 -3.52 -3.24 6.62
N TRP A 327 -4.62 -2.95 7.30
CA TRP A 327 -4.75 -1.75 8.14
C TRP A 327 -3.74 -1.74 9.30
N GLU A 328 -3.35 -2.91 9.84
CA GLU A 328 -2.40 -2.99 10.95
C GLU A 328 -1.03 -2.43 10.53
N ARG A 329 -0.68 -2.60 9.25
CA ARG A 329 0.56 -2.11 8.66
C ARG A 329 0.45 -0.66 8.18
N PHE A 330 -0.62 -0.30 7.48
CA PHE A 330 -0.72 1.00 6.78
C PHE A 330 -1.65 2.04 7.41
N GLY A 331 -2.47 1.63 8.37
CA GLY A 331 -3.60 2.41 8.85
C GLY A 331 -4.72 2.54 7.83
N LEU A 332 -5.75 3.32 8.16
CA LEU A 332 -6.86 3.60 7.25
C LEU A 332 -6.39 4.28 5.95
N PRO A 333 -7.11 4.10 4.82
CA PRO A 333 -6.76 4.75 3.56
C PRO A 333 -6.67 6.28 3.69
N ASN A 334 -7.61 6.89 4.40
CA ASN A 334 -7.67 8.33 4.66
C ASN A 334 -6.75 8.84 5.79
N ALA A 335 -5.89 7.99 6.37
CA ALA A 335 -4.98 8.42 7.41
C ALA A 335 -4.02 9.51 6.90
N ASP A 336 -3.81 10.54 7.72
CA ASP A 336 -2.83 11.59 7.43
C ASP A 336 -1.42 11.01 7.37
N ARG A 337 -0.68 11.41 6.35
CA ARG A 337 0.67 10.94 6.07
C ARG A 337 1.55 12.12 5.70
N ASP A 338 2.66 12.27 6.39
CA ASP A 338 3.72 13.19 5.98
C ASP A 338 4.47 12.58 4.80
N TRP A 339 3.93 12.78 3.61
CA TRP A 339 4.52 12.27 2.37
C TRP A 339 5.91 12.82 2.12
N LYS A 340 6.22 14.04 2.57
CA LYS A 340 7.55 14.63 2.42
C LYS A 340 8.58 13.90 3.27
N ALA A 341 8.23 13.58 4.52
CA ALA A 341 9.11 12.80 5.39
C ALA A 341 9.23 11.34 4.91
N LEU A 342 8.14 10.73 4.43
CA LEU A 342 8.12 9.33 4.00
C LEU A 342 8.83 9.10 2.65
N ALA A 343 8.88 10.12 1.78
CA ALA A 343 9.58 10.06 0.50
C ALA A 343 11.11 10.14 0.63
N LYS A 344 11.63 10.44 1.82
CA LYS A 344 13.07 10.50 2.08
C LYS A 344 13.62 9.12 2.43
N SER A 345 14.75 8.78 1.84
CA SER A 345 15.53 7.60 2.15
C SER A 345 16.03 7.69 3.59
N LYS A 346 15.75 6.67 4.40
CA LYS A 346 16.21 6.64 5.79
C LYS A 346 17.72 6.39 5.81
N ALA A 347 18.46 7.17 6.60
CA ALA A 347 19.86 6.90 6.90
C ALA A 347 19.98 5.47 7.47
N SER A 348 20.95 4.72 6.96
CA SER A 348 21.19 3.36 7.46
C SER A 348 21.60 3.44 8.94
N PRO A 349 20.94 2.73 9.86
CA PRO A 349 21.63 2.31 11.06
C PRO A 349 22.85 1.51 10.61
N ALA A 350 24.03 1.80 11.17
CA ALA A 350 25.20 0.97 10.95
C ALA A 350 24.79 -0.50 11.10
N LYS A 351 25.16 -1.34 10.13
CA LYS A 351 24.96 -2.78 10.21
C LYS A 351 25.58 -3.26 11.53
N SER A 352 24.79 -3.46 12.58
CA SER A 352 25.19 -4.44 13.56
C SER A 352 25.12 -5.76 12.81
N LEU A 353 26.29 -6.36 12.58
CA LEU A 353 26.40 -7.74 12.19
C LEU A 353 25.64 -8.53 13.26
N LYS A 354 24.36 -8.88 12.99
CA LYS A 354 23.73 -9.99 13.69
C LYS A 354 24.52 -11.22 13.25
N ARG A 355 25.49 -11.62 14.08
CA ARG A 355 26.01 -12.98 14.09
C ARG A 355 24.80 -13.91 14.08
N GLY A 356 24.84 -14.96 13.26
CA GLY A 356 23.82 -15.99 13.22
C GLY A 356 23.55 -16.47 14.64
N GLY A 357 22.47 -15.96 15.23
CA GLY A 357 22.03 -16.39 16.54
C GLY A 357 21.30 -17.69 16.35
N VAL A 358 21.75 -18.72 17.07
CA VAL A 358 21.02 -19.96 17.20
C VAL A 358 19.60 -19.64 17.70
N GLN A 359 18.59 -20.22 17.05
CA GLN A 359 17.21 -20.11 17.55
C GLN A 359 17.08 -20.97 18.78
N VAL A 360 16.81 -20.37 19.94
CA VAL A 360 16.62 -21.09 21.21
C VAL A 360 15.16 -21.09 21.63
N ILE A 361 14.74 -22.14 22.31
CA ILE A 361 13.41 -22.30 22.91
C ILE A 361 13.61 -22.51 24.42
N GLN A 362 12.80 -21.83 25.24
CA GLN A 362 12.78 -22.06 26.69
C GLN A 362 11.67 -23.04 27.05
N CYS A 363 12.00 -24.08 27.80
CA CYS A 363 11.03 -25.03 28.32
C CYS A 363 10.14 -24.37 29.39
N PRO A 364 8.79 -24.42 29.28
CA PRO A 364 7.90 -23.84 30.28
C PRO A 364 7.96 -24.50 31.66
N ASP A 365 8.37 -25.77 31.71
CA ASP A 365 8.39 -26.58 32.93
C ASP A 365 9.73 -26.48 33.66
N CYS A 366 10.83 -26.93 33.04
CA CYS A 366 12.15 -26.89 33.65
C CYS A 366 12.92 -25.57 33.44
N PHE A 367 12.37 -24.61 32.70
CA PHE A 367 12.99 -23.32 32.32
C PHE A 367 14.31 -23.41 31.55
N GLY A 368 14.73 -24.62 31.18
CA GLY A 368 15.93 -24.88 30.40
C GLY A 368 15.82 -24.28 29.00
N VAL A 369 16.92 -23.69 28.53
CA VAL A 369 17.03 -23.09 27.20
C VAL A 369 17.75 -24.08 26.30
N VAL A 370 17.09 -24.50 25.23
CA VAL A 370 17.57 -25.52 24.28
C VAL A 370 17.62 -24.94 22.88
N GLU A 371 18.54 -25.43 22.06
CA GLU A 371 18.56 -25.02 20.66
C GLU A 371 17.38 -25.66 19.93
N LYS A 372 16.74 -24.91 19.02
CA LYS A 372 15.57 -25.41 18.29
C LYS A 372 15.90 -26.62 17.42
N SER A 373 17.15 -26.76 16.98
CA SER A 373 17.66 -27.93 16.26
C SER A 373 17.75 -29.20 17.10
N GLU A 374 17.77 -29.08 18.43
CA GLU A 374 17.86 -30.20 19.38
C GLU A 374 16.48 -30.70 19.85
N VAL A 375 15.40 -30.06 19.40
CA VAL A 375 14.03 -30.40 19.77
C VAL A 375 13.45 -31.36 18.73
N GLU A 376 13.41 -32.64 19.07
CA GLU A 376 12.69 -33.67 18.30
C GLU A 376 11.28 -33.88 18.90
N ASP A 377 10.29 -34.09 18.02
CA ASP A 377 8.89 -34.36 18.36
C ASP A 377 8.24 -33.40 19.37
N ASN A 378 8.76 -32.16 19.45
CA ASN A 378 8.29 -31.11 20.35
C ASN A 378 8.46 -31.47 21.84
N ILE A 379 9.42 -32.33 22.15
CA ILE A 379 9.75 -32.80 23.50
C ILE A 379 10.99 -32.05 23.99
N CYS A 380 10.98 -31.60 25.24
CA CYS A 380 12.13 -30.97 25.87
C CYS A 380 13.27 -31.98 26.04
N PRO A 381 14.46 -31.78 25.43
CA PRO A 381 15.56 -32.73 25.57
C PRO A 381 16.15 -32.73 26.98
N LEU A 382 15.84 -31.73 27.82
CA LEU A 382 16.36 -31.63 29.19
C LEU A 382 15.46 -32.32 30.24
N CYS A 383 14.14 -32.28 30.08
CA CYS A 383 13.20 -32.79 31.09
C CYS A 383 12.06 -33.65 30.55
N GLY A 384 11.98 -33.85 29.23
CA GLY A 384 10.91 -34.63 28.61
C GLY A 384 9.55 -33.92 28.52
N TYR A 385 9.45 -32.64 28.91
CA TYR A 385 8.20 -31.87 28.79
C TYR A 385 7.72 -31.79 27.33
N SER A 386 6.43 -32.11 27.11
CA SER A 386 5.79 -32.02 25.80
C SER A 386 4.34 -31.54 25.93
N PRO A 387 3.83 -30.68 25.01
CA PRO A 387 4.57 -30.07 23.90
C PRO A 387 5.35 -28.82 24.33
N LEU A 388 6.64 -28.73 23.97
CA LEU A 388 7.50 -27.56 24.17
C LEU A 388 6.93 -26.30 23.51
N VAL A 389 6.46 -26.46 22.29
CA VAL A 389 5.72 -25.44 21.55
C VAL A 389 4.26 -25.86 21.57
N LYS A 390 3.45 -25.21 22.42
CA LYS A 390 2.00 -25.33 22.28
C LYS A 390 1.62 -24.85 20.88
N LYS A 391 1.11 -25.76 20.03
CA LYS A 391 0.25 -25.32 18.93
C LYS A 391 -0.86 -24.52 19.60
N ARG A 392 -1.08 -23.28 19.16
CA ARG A 392 -2.31 -22.60 19.54
C ARG A 392 -3.42 -23.45 18.94
N ASP A 393 -4.16 -24.15 19.79
CA ASP A 393 -5.47 -24.61 19.43
C ASP A 393 -6.27 -23.35 19.15
N TYR A 394 -6.47 -23.07 17.87
CA TYR A 394 -7.44 -22.07 17.45
C TYR A 394 -8.80 -22.66 17.80
N GLU A 395 -9.31 -22.32 18.99
CA GLU A 395 -10.73 -22.48 19.28
C GLU A 395 -11.53 -21.88 18.12
N GLU A 396 -12.56 -22.59 17.68
CA GLU A 396 -13.46 -22.19 16.60
C GLU A 396 -14.22 -20.91 16.97
N GLN A 397 -13.56 -19.77 16.82
CA GLN A 397 -14.22 -18.49 16.81
C GLN A 397 -14.34 -18.06 15.35
N LYS A 398 -15.59 -17.80 14.92
CA LYS A 398 -15.84 -17.16 13.63
C LYS A 398 -15.00 -15.89 13.56
N ALA A 399 -14.16 -15.76 12.55
CA ALA A 399 -13.38 -14.54 12.32
C ALA A 399 -14.36 -13.39 12.07
N GLN A 400 -14.70 -12.64 13.13
CA GLN A 400 -15.66 -11.56 13.06
C GLN A 400 -14.94 -10.28 12.62
N LEU A 401 -15.42 -9.66 11.54
CA LEU A 401 -14.91 -8.34 11.19
C LEU A 401 -15.49 -7.25 12.10
N ILE A 402 -14.61 -6.39 12.57
CA ILE A 402 -14.95 -5.18 13.32
C ILE A 402 -14.78 -3.93 12.44
N GLU A 403 -15.63 -2.94 12.65
CA GLU A 403 -15.47 -1.65 11.98
C GLU A 403 -14.28 -0.90 12.60
N ILE A 404 -13.33 -0.49 11.77
CA ILE A 404 -12.16 0.28 12.17
C ILE A 404 -12.47 1.76 12.01
N THR A 405 -12.39 2.50 13.10
CA THR A 405 -12.69 3.93 13.15
C THR A 405 -11.43 4.78 13.21
N GLU A 406 -11.56 6.09 13.03
CA GLU A 406 -10.47 7.04 13.29
C GLU A 406 -9.95 6.95 14.75
N SER A 407 -10.83 6.61 15.70
CA SER A 407 -10.42 6.41 17.10
C SER A 407 -9.46 5.22 17.25
N ASP A 408 -9.65 4.16 16.47
CA ASP A 408 -8.79 2.98 16.46
C ASP A 408 -7.47 3.25 15.76
N GLN A 409 -7.48 4.08 14.71
CA GLN A 409 -6.26 4.63 14.10
C GLN A 409 -5.41 5.38 15.14
N VAL A 410 -6.03 6.24 15.98
CA VAL A 410 -5.33 6.96 17.06
C VAL A 410 -4.79 6.00 18.12
N LYS A 411 -5.57 5.00 18.55
CA LYS A 411 -5.11 3.97 19.50
C LYS A 411 -3.91 3.20 18.93
N ARG A 412 -3.96 2.83 17.65
CA ARG A 412 -2.86 2.15 16.94
C ARG A 412 -1.59 3.00 16.94
N ILE A 413 -1.69 4.28 16.59
CA ILE A 413 -0.53 5.20 16.59
C ILE A 413 0.07 5.30 17.99
N LYS A 414 -0.77 5.47 19.03
CA LYS A 414 -0.30 5.50 20.42
C LYS A 414 0.42 4.22 20.82
N LYS A 415 -0.09 3.06 20.40
CA LYS A 415 0.56 1.76 20.64
C LYS A 415 1.93 1.68 19.94
N ILE A 416 2.03 2.07 18.67
CA ILE A 416 3.30 2.10 17.94
C ILE A 416 4.33 3.00 18.62
N ILE A 417 3.93 4.21 19.02
CA ILE A 417 4.81 5.13 19.75
C ILE A 417 5.26 4.50 21.07
N SER A 418 4.33 3.92 21.83
CA SER A 418 4.65 3.22 23.08
C SER A 418 5.65 2.08 22.85
N ASP A 419 5.43 1.22 21.86
CA ASP A 419 6.29 0.07 21.57
C ASP A 419 7.69 0.52 21.10
N GLN A 420 7.78 1.59 20.30
CA GLN A 420 9.06 2.17 19.89
C GLN A 420 9.83 2.76 21.07
N VAL A 421 9.14 3.45 21.98
CA VAL A 421 9.76 3.97 23.22
C VAL A 421 10.24 2.81 24.08
N MET A 422 9.44 1.75 24.25
CA MET A 422 9.81 0.53 24.98
C MET A 422 11.08 -0.13 24.40
N LEU A 423 11.15 -0.28 23.07
CA LEU A 423 12.34 -0.80 22.40
C LEU A 423 13.56 0.11 22.63
N ASN A 424 13.39 1.42 22.50
CA ASN A 424 14.48 2.39 22.69
C ASN A 424 15.04 2.39 24.12
N VAL A 425 14.21 2.11 25.14
CA VAL A 425 14.65 2.07 26.55
C VAL A 425 15.17 0.69 26.98
N SER A 426 14.85 -0.38 26.25
CA SER A 426 15.23 -1.76 26.63
C SER A 426 16.74 -1.98 26.80
N THR A 427 17.57 -1.17 26.15
CA THR A 427 19.04 -1.22 26.25
C THR A 427 19.66 -0.04 26.98
N LYS A 428 18.84 0.88 27.51
CA LYS A 428 19.31 2.08 28.22
C LYS A 428 19.44 1.78 29.71
N ARG A 429 20.36 2.47 30.37
CA ARG A 429 20.37 2.60 31.83
C ARG A 429 19.55 3.83 32.25
N VAL A 430 19.21 3.90 33.53
CA VAL A 430 18.36 4.97 34.09
C VAL A 430 18.95 6.37 33.90
N ASP A 431 20.28 6.52 33.98
CA ASP A 431 21.01 7.76 33.73
C ASP A 431 20.88 8.25 32.29
N GLN A 432 20.63 7.34 31.35
CA GLN A 432 20.54 7.62 29.91
C GLN A 432 19.13 8.01 29.46
N LEU A 433 18.13 7.95 30.34
CA LEU A 433 16.75 8.32 30.04
C LEU A 433 16.61 9.85 30.01
N GLN A 434 16.02 10.37 28.93
CA GLN A 434 15.99 11.81 28.62
C GLN A 434 14.59 12.41 28.72
N SER A 435 13.54 11.59 28.74
CA SER A 435 12.16 12.08 28.78
C SER A 435 11.31 11.32 29.78
N ARG A 436 10.28 11.98 30.31
CA ARG A 436 9.31 11.34 31.22
C ARG A 436 8.68 10.08 30.61
N GLN A 437 8.47 10.07 29.28
CA GLN A 437 7.95 8.90 28.56
C GLN A 437 8.93 7.73 28.55
N GLU A 438 10.24 7.98 28.43
CA GLU A 438 11.27 6.96 28.57
C GLU A 438 11.30 6.38 29.99
N PHE A 439 11.18 7.22 31.04
CA PHE A 439 11.06 6.73 32.42
C PHE A 439 9.79 5.89 32.64
N GLN A 440 8.66 6.26 32.04
CA GLN A 440 7.41 5.46 32.10
C GLN A 440 7.57 4.10 31.42
N ALA A 441 8.18 4.08 30.24
CA ALA A 441 8.46 2.84 29.51
C ALA A 441 9.44 1.94 30.28
N TYR A 442 10.52 2.52 30.80
CA TYR A 442 11.51 1.79 31.61
C TYR A 442 10.86 1.22 32.89
N ALA A 443 10.02 1.99 33.56
CA ALA A 443 9.26 1.53 34.72
C ALA A 443 8.38 0.32 34.39
N LYS A 444 7.66 0.38 33.26
CA LYS A 444 6.82 -0.73 32.81
C LYS A 444 7.64 -1.97 32.45
N LEU A 445 8.78 -1.81 31.78
CA LEU A 445 9.66 -2.92 31.35
C LEU A 445 10.30 -3.64 32.55
N HIS A 446 10.64 -2.91 33.61
CA HIS A 446 11.30 -3.43 34.80
C HIS A 446 10.36 -3.63 36.01
N GLY A 447 9.03 -3.47 35.83
CA GLY A 447 8.05 -3.70 36.89
C GLY A 447 8.03 -2.66 38.01
N TYR A 448 8.53 -1.43 37.79
CA TYR A 448 8.50 -0.36 38.78
C TYR A 448 7.12 0.29 38.90
N LYS A 449 6.76 0.70 40.13
CA LYS A 449 5.49 1.38 40.42
C LYS A 449 5.43 2.77 39.78
N PRO A 450 4.23 3.31 39.47
CA PRO A 450 4.08 4.65 38.87
C PRO A 450 4.79 5.79 39.63
N GLY A 451 4.89 5.69 40.96
CA GLY A 451 5.60 6.68 41.79
C GLY A 451 7.11 6.75 41.53
N TRP A 452 7.73 5.66 41.07
CA TRP A 452 9.15 5.63 40.72
C TRP A 452 9.46 6.57 39.55
N VAL A 453 8.55 6.65 38.56
CA VAL A 453 8.70 7.56 37.42
C VAL A 453 8.77 9.01 37.87
N TRP A 454 7.88 9.40 38.79
CA TRP A 454 7.84 10.77 39.31
C TRP A 454 9.12 11.10 40.06
N TYR A 455 9.57 10.20 40.95
CA TYR A 455 10.79 10.35 41.73
C TYR A 455 12.05 10.46 40.86
N MET A 456 12.20 9.56 39.88
CA MET A 456 13.39 9.55 39.02
C MET A 456 13.38 10.71 38.02
N TRP A 457 12.22 11.11 37.51
CA TRP A 457 12.12 12.29 36.65
C TRP A 457 12.47 13.59 37.39
N ASP A 458 12.01 13.73 38.64
CA ASP A 458 12.36 14.87 39.50
C ASP A 458 13.87 14.92 39.77
N LYS A 459 14.49 13.78 40.11
CA LYS A 459 15.94 13.67 40.26
C LYS A 459 16.71 14.01 38.98
N LYS A 460 16.23 13.60 37.79
CA LYS A 460 16.84 13.92 36.50
C LYS A 460 16.82 15.42 36.23
N LYS A 461 15.69 16.08 36.51
CA LYS A 461 15.56 17.55 36.42
C LYS A 461 16.52 18.29 37.35
N LYS A 462 16.81 17.71 38.51
CA LYS A 462 17.76 18.23 39.50
C LYS A 462 19.23 17.88 39.22
N GLY A 463 19.52 17.15 38.14
CA GLY A 463 20.89 16.74 37.77
C GLY A 463 21.52 15.70 38.69
N THR A 464 20.70 14.94 39.42
CA THR A 464 21.15 13.98 40.46
C THR A 464 21.14 12.52 39.99
N ILE A 465 21.01 12.28 38.68
CA ILE A 465 21.09 10.96 38.02
C ILE A 465 21.66 11.06 36.60
#